data_AF-A0A9P0LPK7-F1
#
_entry.id   AF-A0A9P0LPK7-F1
#
_cell.length_a   1.000
_cell.length_b   1.000
_cell.length_c   1.000
_cell.angle_alpha   90.00
_cell.angle_beta   90.00
_cell.angle_gamma   90.00
#
_symmetry.space_group_name_H-M   'P 1'
#
loop_
_entity.id
_entity.type
_entity.pdbx_description
1 polymer ?
#
loop_
_entity_poly.entity_id
_entity_poly.type
_entity_poly.pdbx_seq_one_letter_code
_entity_poly.pdbx_strand_id
1 'polypeptide(L)'
;MQVNKHRVEPPSTSVECYWKKPTLSRVGTTLKYITVQQMSKKEVPDRPSTSALYTDFILEAKKRKLQHCELIKYQDIMKTTFNRAAISAIEEATRMQYKSSLWYEMRYGRITASKAHEVSVCHTPDGSLVATIMGAKIPDTIAMKRGRSLELSVRKTVSTTLNKKIMWTLCMPRQSHACSIS
;
A
#
# COMPACT_ATOMS: atom_id res chain seq x y z
N MET A 1 43.79 -17.49 46.62
CA MET A 1 42.52 -17.92 46.01
C MET A 1 42.61 -17.67 44.51
N GLN A 2 42.68 -18.73 43.70
CA GLN A 2 42.69 -18.64 42.23
C GLN A 2 41.30 -18.20 41.74
N VAL A 3 41.23 -17.06 41.06
CA VAL A 3 40.02 -16.62 40.36
C VAL A 3 40.02 -17.29 38.99
N ASN A 4 39.15 -18.27 38.80
CA ASN A 4 38.86 -18.87 37.50
C ASN A 4 38.28 -17.78 36.56
N LYS A 5 39.11 -17.24 35.66
CA LYS A 5 38.62 -16.52 34.47
C LYS A 5 37.89 -17.53 33.59
N HIS A 6 36.57 -17.56 33.70
CA HIS A 6 35.72 -18.23 32.71
C HIS A 6 36.03 -17.57 31.36
N ARG A 7 36.60 -18.32 30.41
CA ARG A 7 36.62 -17.93 29.01
C ARG A 7 35.16 -17.78 28.59
N VAL A 8 34.71 -16.54 28.44
CA VAL A 8 33.45 -16.25 27.77
C VAL A 8 33.68 -16.56 26.30
N GLU A 9 33.25 -17.74 25.86
CA GLU A 9 33.15 -18.00 24.43
C GLU A 9 32.17 -16.97 23.84
N PRO A 10 32.52 -16.28 22.75
CA PRO A 10 31.64 -15.29 22.18
C PRO A 10 30.32 -15.94 21.78
N PRO A 11 29.17 -15.26 21.98
CA PRO A 11 27.87 -15.80 21.60
C PRO A 11 27.89 -16.17 20.11
N SER A 12 27.19 -17.24 19.71
CA SER A 12 27.18 -17.77 18.33
C SER A 12 26.84 -16.74 17.25
N THR A 13 26.17 -15.66 17.64
CA THR A 13 25.85 -14.49 16.80
C THR A 13 27.03 -13.57 16.50
N SER A 14 28.14 -13.69 17.24
CA SER A 14 29.39 -12.94 17.07
C SER A 14 30.35 -13.61 16.09
N VAL A 15 30.18 -14.89 15.79
CA VAL A 15 31.07 -15.65 14.90
C VAL A 15 30.46 -15.85 13.51
N GLU A 16 29.12 -15.93 13.41
CA GLU A 16 28.46 -16.11 12.12
C GLU A 16 27.18 -15.26 11.96
N CYS A 17 27.17 -14.43 10.91
CA CYS A 17 25.99 -13.67 10.50
C CYS A 17 24.86 -14.64 10.09
N TYR A 18 23.78 -14.70 10.89
CA TYR A 18 22.52 -15.39 10.55
C TYR A 18 21.89 -14.91 9.22
N TRP A 19 22.37 -13.77 8.69
CA TRP A 19 21.95 -13.18 7.42
C TRP A 19 22.88 -13.48 6.23
N LYS A 20 23.72 -14.51 6.31
CA LYS A 20 24.38 -15.02 5.09
C LYS A 20 23.29 -15.48 4.13
N LYS A 21 23.15 -14.79 3.00
CA LYS A 21 22.25 -15.18 1.91
C LYS A 21 22.52 -16.65 1.58
N PRO A 22 21.52 -17.55 1.63
CA PRO A 22 21.73 -18.97 1.39
C PRO A 22 22.39 -19.18 0.02
N THR A 23 23.30 -20.14 -0.10
CA THR A 23 24.01 -20.45 -1.37
C THR A 23 23.05 -20.70 -2.54
N LEU A 24 21.85 -21.21 -2.24
CA LEU A 24 20.76 -21.45 -3.20
C LEU A 24 19.95 -20.20 -3.56
N SER A 25 20.11 -19.05 -2.89
CA SER A 25 19.42 -17.81 -3.27
C SER A 25 19.86 -17.29 -4.65
N ARG A 26 20.96 -17.80 -5.19
CA ARG A 26 21.46 -17.55 -6.56
C ARG A 26 20.86 -18.50 -7.60
N VAL A 27 20.41 -19.67 -7.18
CA VAL A 27 19.85 -20.68 -8.08
C VAL A 27 18.34 -20.41 -8.18
N GLY A 28 17.92 -19.86 -9.31
CA GLY A 28 16.52 -19.49 -9.54
C GLY A 28 16.21 -17.98 -9.49
N THR A 29 17.21 -17.09 -9.54
CA THR A 29 16.98 -15.69 -9.95
C THR A 29 16.73 -15.62 -11.45
N THR A 30 15.69 -16.31 -11.92
CA THR A 30 15.02 -16.00 -13.17
C THR A 30 14.59 -14.54 -13.07
N LEU A 31 14.95 -13.69 -14.04
CA LEU A 31 14.65 -12.25 -14.04
C LEU A 31 13.25 -11.98 -13.46
N LYS A 32 13.16 -11.39 -12.26
CA LYS A 32 11.86 -11.12 -11.60
C LYS A 32 11.09 -9.98 -12.28
N TYR A 33 11.80 -9.08 -12.93
CA TYR A 33 11.25 -8.02 -13.77
C TYR A 33 12.31 -7.58 -14.77
N ILE A 34 11.87 -7.17 -15.96
CA ILE A 34 12.72 -6.56 -16.98
C ILE A 34 12.46 -5.07 -16.91
N THR A 35 13.51 -4.25 -16.76
CA THR A 35 13.34 -2.79 -16.76
C THR A 35 13.07 -2.29 -18.18
N VAL A 36 12.39 -1.16 -18.32
CA VAL A 36 12.13 -0.56 -19.65
C VAL A 36 13.44 -0.24 -20.38
N GLN A 37 14.50 0.10 -19.64
CA GLN A 37 15.86 0.28 -20.17
C GLN A 37 16.42 -1.01 -20.77
N GLN A 38 16.11 -2.18 -20.20
CA GLN A 38 16.52 -3.47 -20.73
C GLN A 38 15.70 -3.91 -21.96
N MET A 39 14.50 -3.35 -22.15
CA MET A 39 13.63 -3.67 -23.30
C MET A 39 13.77 -2.69 -24.47
N SER A 40 14.30 -1.49 -24.23
CA SER A 40 14.43 -0.43 -25.22
C SER A 40 15.90 -0.13 -25.51
N LYS A 41 16.28 -0.17 -26.79
CA LYS A 41 17.59 0.32 -27.26
C LYS A 41 17.70 1.85 -27.26
N LYS A 42 16.57 2.55 -27.09
CA LYS A 42 16.52 4.02 -27.03
C LYS A 42 16.64 4.50 -25.60
N GLU A 43 17.30 5.64 -25.41
CA GLU A 43 17.35 6.33 -24.12
C GLU A 43 15.94 6.54 -23.57
N VAL A 44 15.75 6.12 -22.32
CA VAL A 44 14.47 6.28 -21.61
C VAL A 44 14.49 7.67 -21.00
N PRO A 45 13.60 8.59 -21.41
CA PRO A 45 13.55 9.92 -20.82
C PRO A 45 13.22 9.83 -19.33
N ASP A 46 13.93 10.59 -18.51
CA ASP A 46 13.60 10.73 -17.10
C ASP A 46 12.21 11.39 -17.00
N ARG A 47 11.29 10.68 -16.35
CA ARG A 47 9.88 11.06 -16.33
C ARG A 47 9.45 11.24 -14.87
N PRO A 48 9.14 12.46 -14.43
CA PRO A 48 8.68 12.67 -13.08
C PRO A 48 7.39 11.88 -12.84
N SER A 49 7.15 11.46 -11.59
CA SER A 49 5.92 10.77 -11.17
C SER A 49 4.71 11.73 -11.21
N THR A 50 4.31 12.17 -12.40
CA THR A 50 3.16 13.01 -12.64
C THR A 50 1.94 12.17 -13.05
N SER A 51 0.76 12.65 -12.66
CA SER A 51 -0.54 12.04 -12.98
C SER A 51 -0.84 11.94 -14.48
N ALA A 52 -0.07 12.65 -15.32
CA ALA A 52 -0.23 12.69 -16.77
C ALA A 52 0.29 11.43 -17.49
N LEU A 53 1.00 10.51 -16.81
CA LEU A 53 1.53 9.30 -17.46
C LEU A 53 0.45 8.46 -18.14
N TYR A 54 -0.73 8.36 -17.50
CA TYR A 54 -1.86 7.63 -18.08
C TYR A 54 -2.39 8.34 -19.33
N THR A 55 -2.55 9.66 -19.30
CA THR A 55 -3.07 10.42 -20.44
C THR A 55 -2.11 10.36 -21.62
N ASP A 56 -0.81 10.50 -21.37
CA ASP A 56 0.23 10.42 -22.39
C ASP A 56 0.28 9.03 -23.04
N PHE A 57 0.15 7.98 -22.22
CA PHE A 57 0.09 6.61 -22.71
C PHE A 57 -1.10 6.41 -23.65
N ILE A 58 -2.30 6.87 -23.27
CA ILE A 58 -3.50 6.75 -24.11
C ILE A 58 -3.35 7.53 -25.42
N LEU A 59 -2.74 8.72 -25.41
CA LEU A 59 -2.48 9.50 -26.62
C LEU A 59 -1.53 8.77 -27.57
N GLU A 60 -0.40 8.26 -27.05
CA GLU A 60 0.59 7.54 -27.85
C GLU A 60 0.03 6.21 -28.37
N ALA A 61 -0.78 5.50 -27.57
CA ALA A 61 -1.45 4.27 -27.96
C ALA A 61 -2.41 4.48 -29.13
N LYS A 62 -3.19 5.57 -29.11
CA LYS A 62 -4.07 5.98 -30.22
C LYS A 62 -3.27 6.32 -31.48
N LYS A 63 -2.16 7.07 -31.34
CA LYS A 63 -1.26 7.41 -32.45
C LYS A 63 -0.70 6.16 -33.14
N ARG A 64 -0.36 5.12 -32.36
CA ARG A 64 0.16 3.84 -32.86
C ARG A 64 -0.92 2.84 -33.26
N LYS A 65 -2.21 3.19 -33.16
CA LYS A 65 -3.36 2.33 -33.47
C LYS A 65 -3.32 0.99 -32.72
N LEU A 66 -2.98 0.99 -31.44
CA LEU A 66 -2.98 -0.22 -30.62
C LEU A 66 -4.42 -0.72 -30.40
N GLN A 67 -4.77 -1.83 -31.06
CA GLN A 67 -6.13 -2.41 -30.99
C GLN A 67 -6.27 -3.45 -29.87
N HIS A 68 -5.16 -4.04 -29.39
CA HIS A 68 -5.17 -5.21 -28.51
C HIS A 68 -4.41 -4.97 -27.20
N CYS A 69 -4.75 -3.88 -26.50
CA CYS A 69 -4.24 -3.60 -25.16
C CYS A 69 -5.40 -3.64 -24.16
N GLU A 70 -5.27 -4.44 -23.10
CA GLU A 70 -6.29 -4.54 -22.05
C GLU A 70 -6.57 -3.18 -21.41
N LEU A 71 -5.54 -2.34 -21.23
CA LEU A 71 -5.69 -1.01 -20.67
C LEU A 71 -6.63 -0.13 -21.51
N ILE A 72 -6.55 -0.24 -22.85
CA ILE A 72 -7.41 0.52 -23.77
C ILE A 72 -8.82 -0.06 -23.76
N LYS A 73 -8.95 -1.39 -23.70
CA LYS A 73 -10.25 -2.09 -23.63
C LYS A 73 -11.09 -1.66 -22.43
N TYR A 74 -10.45 -1.50 -21.27
CA TYR A 74 -11.14 -1.16 -20.02
C TYR A 74 -11.13 0.34 -19.68
N GLN A 75 -10.51 1.20 -20.51
CA GLN A 75 -10.33 2.62 -20.20
C GLN A 75 -11.66 3.35 -19.90
N ASP A 76 -12.70 3.04 -20.66
CA ASP A 76 -13.98 3.76 -20.60
C ASP A 76 -14.80 3.24 -19.42
N ILE A 77 -14.75 1.93 -19.17
CA ILE A 77 -15.34 1.30 -17.98
C ILE A 77 -14.70 1.88 -16.71
N MET A 78 -13.38 2.05 -16.67
CA MET A 78 -12.71 2.64 -15.52
C MET A 78 -13.15 4.10 -15.29
N LYS A 79 -13.24 4.91 -16.34
CA LYS A 79 -13.68 6.30 -16.25
C LYS A 79 -15.13 6.43 -15.78
N THR A 80 -16.03 5.58 -16.27
CA THR A 80 -17.45 5.62 -15.87
C THR A 80 -17.67 5.07 -14.47
N THR A 81 -16.94 4.02 -14.09
CA THR A 81 -17.03 3.38 -12.77
C THR A 81 -16.48 4.28 -11.66
N PHE A 82 -15.34 4.93 -11.89
CA PHE A 82 -14.72 5.84 -10.91
C PHE A 82 -15.12 7.30 -11.13
N ASN A 83 -16.41 7.55 -11.32
CA ASN A 83 -16.94 8.90 -11.40
C ASN A 83 -17.11 9.51 -9.98
N ARG A 84 -17.20 10.85 -9.91
CA ARG A 84 -17.30 11.57 -8.62
C ARG A 84 -18.53 11.14 -7.80
N ALA A 85 -19.66 10.87 -8.45
CA ALA A 85 -20.88 10.44 -7.77
C ALA A 85 -20.74 9.04 -7.17
N ALA A 86 -20.14 8.10 -7.90
CA ALA A 86 -19.85 6.75 -7.43
C ALA A 86 -18.87 6.77 -6.26
N ILE A 87 -17.82 7.59 -6.34
CA ILE A 87 -16.87 7.77 -5.22
C ILE A 87 -17.59 8.34 -3.99
N SER A 88 -18.50 9.31 -4.18
CA SER A 88 -19.29 9.88 -3.09
C SER A 88 -20.27 8.87 -2.48
N ALA A 89 -20.92 8.03 -3.29
CA ALA A 89 -21.83 7.00 -2.80
C ALA A 89 -21.09 5.90 -2.02
N ILE A 90 -19.91 5.49 -2.51
CA ILE A 90 -19.04 4.53 -1.80
C ILE A 90 -18.52 5.16 -0.49
N GLU A 91 -18.19 6.45 -0.51
CA GLU A 91 -17.82 7.19 0.70
C GLU A 91 -18.96 7.13 1.71
N GLU A 92 -20.19 7.46 1.32
CA GLU A 92 -21.31 7.42 2.25
C GLU A 92 -21.56 6.00 2.81
N ALA A 93 -21.56 4.99 1.94
CA ALA A 93 -21.80 3.59 2.30
C ALA A 93 -20.73 2.99 3.22
N THR A 94 -19.53 3.57 3.25
CA THR A 94 -18.42 3.06 4.05
C THR A 94 -18.10 3.91 5.29
N ARG A 95 -18.96 4.89 5.62
CA ARG A 95 -18.74 5.84 6.76
C ARG A 95 -18.61 5.14 8.10
N MET A 96 -19.28 4.01 8.22
CA MET A 96 -19.31 3.19 9.44
C MET A 96 -18.08 2.26 9.55
N GLN A 97 -17.10 2.41 8.66
CA GLN A 97 -15.80 1.73 8.65
C GLN A 97 -15.92 0.24 8.94
N TYR A 98 -15.55 -0.19 10.16
CA TYR A 98 -15.48 -1.59 10.57
C TYR A 98 -16.81 -2.34 10.55
N LYS A 99 -17.95 -1.62 10.58
CA LYS A 99 -19.29 -2.22 10.49
C LYS A 99 -19.76 -2.46 9.06
N SER A 100 -19.11 -1.86 8.06
CA SER A 100 -19.47 -2.00 6.66
C SER A 100 -18.64 -3.12 6.03
N SER A 101 -19.28 -4.10 5.39
CA SER A 101 -18.58 -5.13 4.61
C SER A 101 -17.83 -4.51 3.43
N LEU A 102 -18.48 -3.57 2.74
CA LEU A 102 -17.95 -2.83 1.61
C LEU A 102 -16.62 -2.12 1.94
N TRP A 103 -16.42 -1.68 3.19
CA TRP A 103 -15.16 -1.08 3.62
C TRP A 103 -13.97 -2.03 3.48
N TYR A 104 -14.16 -3.31 3.80
CA TYR A 104 -13.11 -4.32 3.67
C TYR A 104 -12.83 -4.63 2.19
N GLU A 105 -13.87 -4.74 1.37
CA GLU A 105 -13.75 -4.93 -0.08
C GLU A 105 -13.00 -3.77 -0.74
N MET A 106 -13.33 -2.53 -0.37
CA MET A 106 -12.68 -1.35 -0.92
C MET A 106 -11.20 -1.22 -0.54
N ARG A 107 -10.76 -1.91 0.52
CA ARG A 107 -9.34 -1.96 0.94
C ARG A 107 -8.59 -3.17 0.38
N TYR A 108 -9.30 -4.15 -0.18
CA TYR A 108 -8.69 -5.33 -0.79
C TYR A 108 -7.74 -4.93 -1.92
N GLY A 109 -6.51 -5.44 -1.87
CA GLY A 109 -5.48 -5.19 -2.88
C GLY A 109 -4.95 -3.75 -2.91
N ARG A 110 -5.33 -2.87 -1.97
CA ARG A 110 -4.89 -1.47 -1.91
C ARG A 110 -3.90 -1.23 -0.79
N ILE A 111 -2.87 -0.44 -1.07
CA ILE A 111 -1.97 0.08 -0.03
C ILE A 111 -2.73 1.14 0.77
N THR A 112 -2.91 0.88 2.06
CA THR A 112 -3.65 1.76 2.98
C THR A 112 -2.67 2.55 3.85
N ALA A 113 -3.09 3.69 4.41
CA ALA A 113 -2.22 4.58 5.20
C ALA A 113 -1.46 3.84 6.32
N SER A 114 -2.15 2.95 7.04
CA SER A 114 -1.57 2.13 8.11
C SER A 114 -0.50 1.14 7.64
N LYS A 115 -0.40 0.88 6.33
CA LYS A 115 0.55 -0.06 5.72
C LYS A 115 1.55 0.61 4.78
N ALA A 116 1.42 1.92 4.53
CA ALA A 116 2.27 2.65 3.60
C ALA A 116 3.76 2.61 4.00
N HIS A 117 4.06 2.79 5.29
CA HIS A 117 5.43 2.71 5.79
C HIS A 117 5.99 1.29 5.67
N GLU A 118 5.24 0.26 6.09
CA GLU A 118 5.64 -1.14 5.95
C GLU A 118 5.96 -1.49 4.49
N VAL A 119 5.14 -1.03 3.54
CA VAL A 119 5.38 -1.24 2.11
C VAL A 119 6.64 -0.52 1.61
N SER A 120 6.95 0.67 2.13
CA SER A 120 8.15 1.40 1.71
C SER A 120 9.47 0.75 2.16
N VAL A 121 9.46 0.00 3.27
CA VAL A 121 10.66 -0.59 3.87
C VAL A 121 10.78 -2.10 3.60
N CYS A 122 9.69 -2.74 3.17
CA CYS A 122 9.67 -4.18 2.93
C CYS A 122 10.23 -4.51 1.55
N HIS A 123 11.29 -5.33 1.53
CA HIS A 123 11.92 -5.81 0.29
C HIS A 123 11.54 -7.25 -0.07
N THR A 124 10.70 -7.92 0.74
CA THR A 124 10.27 -9.29 0.46
C THR A 124 9.15 -9.29 -0.58
N PRO A 125 9.33 -9.93 -1.75
CA PRO A 125 8.31 -9.93 -2.81
C PRO A 125 7.08 -10.76 -2.47
N ASP A 126 7.24 -11.84 -1.69
CA ASP A 126 6.16 -12.72 -1.25
C ASP A 126 6.25 -12.91 0.26
N GLY A 127 5.22 -12.49 0.99
CA GLY A 127 5.24 -12.53 2.46
C GLY A 127 3.92 -12.10 3.09
N SER A 128 3.91 -12.06 4.42
CA SER A 128 2.72 -11.72 5.23
C SER A 128 2.16 -10.33 4.92
N LEU A 129 3.01 -9.37 4.55
CA LEU A 129 2.59 -8.03 4.14
C LEU A 129 1.74 -8.08 2.86
N VAL A 130 2.19 -8.81 1.84
CA VAL A 130 1.45 -8.97 0.58
C VAL A 130 0.14 -9.71 0.83
N ALA A 131 0.16 -10.79 1.62
CA ALA A 131 -1.04 -11.51 2.01
C ALA A 131 -2.06 -10.59 2.72
N THR A 132 -1.57 -9.71 3.60
CA THR A 132 -2.40 -8.73 4.32
C THR A 132 -3.03 -7.71 3.37
N ILE A 133 -2.27 -7.19 2.40
CA ILE A 133 -2.78 -6.27 1.37
C ILE A 133 -3.85 -6.98 0.52
N MET A 134 -3.64 -8.26 0.22
CA MET A 134 -4.60 -9.13 -0.47
C MET A 134 -5.73 -9.64 0.43
N GLY A 135 -5.98 -9.00 1.58
CA GLY A 135 -7.16 -9.29 2.42
C GLY A 135 -7.03 -10.47 3.37
N ALA A 136 -5.83 -10.94 3.68
CA ALA A 136 -5.64 -11.91 4.75
C ALA A 136 -6.21 -11.38 6.07
N LYS A 137 -7.00 -12.21 6.76
CA LYS A 137 -7.64 -11.86 8.03
C LYS A 137 -6.58 -11.79 9.12
N ILE A 138 -6.40 -10.60 9.70
CA ILE A 138 -5.62 -10.42 10.92
C ILE A 138 -6.58 -10.60 12.11
N PRO A 139 -6.24 -11.42 13.11
CA PRO A 139 -7.07 -11.57 14.30
C PRO A 139 -7.16 -10.23 15.07
N ASP A 140 -8.35 -9.94 15.59
CA ASP A 140 -8.59 -8.73 16.36
C ASP A 140 -7.78 -8.73 17.66
N THR A 141 -6.83 -7.81 17.78
CA THR A 141 -6.05 -7.62 19.00
C THR A 141 -6.86 -6.89 20.07
N ILE A 142 -6.44 -7.04 21.34
CA ILE A 142 -7.05 -6.32 22.48
C ILE A 142 -6.99 -4.79 22.25
N ALA A 143 -5.88 -4.31 21.67
CA ALA A 143 -5.70 -2.90 21.33
C ALA A 143 -6.73 -2.42 20.28
N MET A 144 -7.01 -3.23 19.25
CA MET A 144 -8.01 -2.91 18.23
C MET A 144 -9.42 -2.85 18.81
N LYS A 145 -9.80 -3.81 19.67
CA LYS A 145 -11.09 -3.81 20.36
C LYS A 145 -11.26 -2.58 21.23
N ARG A 146 -10.24 -2.27 22.04
CA ARG A 146 -10.21 -1.07 22.90
C ARG A 146 -10.32 0.22 22.07
N GLY A 147 -9.60 0.31 20.96
CA GLY A 147 -9.65 1.46 20.05
C GLY A 147 -11.07 1.74 19.55
N ARG A 148 -11.78 0.71 19.09
CA ARG A 148 -13.18 0.84 18.63
C ARG A 148 -14.14 1.29 19.74
N SER A 149 -13.93 0.83 20.98
CA SER A 149 -14.76 1.25 22.12
C SER A 149 -14.52 2.71 22.51
N LEU A 150 -13.26 3.18 22.44
CA LEU A 150 -12.88 4.52 22.89
C LEU A 150 -13.06 5.60 21.83
N GLU A 151 -13.14 5.24 20.55
CA GLU A 151 -13.22 6.18 19.42
C GLU A 151 -14.34 7.23 19.58
N LEU A 152 -15.52 6.81 20.03
CA LEU A 152 -16.65 7.72 20.27
C LEU A 152 -16.39 8.71 21.41
N SER A 153 -15.74 8.25 22.48
CA SER A 153 -15.42 9.07 23.64
C SER A 153 -14.33 10.09 23.30
N VAL A 154 -13.24 9.63 22.67
CA VAL A 154 -12.13 10.48 22.23
C VAL A 154 -12.63 11.58 21.29
N ARG A 155 -13.47 11.23 20.31
CA ARG A 155 -14.02 12.22 19.38
C ARG A 155 -14.85 13.30 20.06
N LYS A 156 -15.69 12.93 21.03
CA LYS A 156 -16.48 13.91 21.80
C LYS A 156 -15.54 14.87 22.53
N THR A 157 -14.55 14.33 23.24
CA THR A 157 -13.56 15.13 23.97
C THR A 157 -12.83 16.08 23.03
N VAL A 158 -12.27 15.59 21.91
CA VAL A 158 -11.52 16.43 20.96
C VAL A 158 -12.42 17.48 20.30
N SER A 159 -13.69 17.14 19.98
CA SER A 159 -14.64 18.10 19.42
C SER A 159 -14.93 19.25 20.37
N THR A 160 -15.04 18.96 21.68
CA THR A 160 -15.24 19.96 22.72
C THR A 160 -13.98 20.80 22.92
N THR A 161 -12.80 20.17 22.97
CA THR A 161 -11.51 20.88 23.18
C THR A 161 -11.15 21.80 22.02
N LEU A 162 -11.37 21.37 20.77
CA LEU A 162 -11.01 22.15 19.58
C LEU A 162 -12.13 23.06 19.09
N ASN A 163 -13.31 23.01 19.72
CA ASN A 163 -14.54 23.68 19.29
C ASN A 163 -14.82 23.53 17.78
N LYS A 164 -14.46 22.38 17.22
CA LYS A 164 -14.58 22.04 15.80
C LYS A 164 -15.35 20.75 15.65
N LYS A 165 -16.28 20.71 14.69
CA LYS A 165 -17.04 19.51 14.37
C LYS A 165 -16.15 18.51 13.64
N ILE A 166 -15.73 17.46 14.33
CA ILE A 166 -15.04 16.33 13.71
C ILE A 166 -16.09 15.45 13.06
N MET A 167 -16.01 15.24 11.75
CA MET A 167 -16.86 14.30 11.00
C MET A 167 -16.16 12.95 10.85
N TRP A 168 -16.94 11.89 10.61
CA TRP A 168 -16.39 10.60 10.18
C TRP A 168 -15.69 10.81 8.84
N THR A 169 -14.39 10.51 8.77
CA THR A 169 -13.61 10.53 7.52
C THR A 169 -13.22 9.11 7.12
N LEU A 170 -12.98 8.92 5.83
CA LEU A 170 -13.07 7.63 5.15
C LEU A 170 -11.87 7.25 4.28
N CYS A 171 -11.90 5.99 3.85
CA CYS A 171 -11.14 5.43 2.74
C CYS A 171 -11.58 6.10 1.43
N MET A 172 -11.00 7.27 1.17
CA MET A 172 -11.10 7.92 -0.13
C MET A 172 -10.25 7.14 -1.15
N PRO A 173 -10.82 6.65 -2.26
CA PRO A 173 -10.00 6.28 -3.40
C PRO A 173 -9.25 7.53 -3.87
N ARG A 174 -7.95 7.38 -4.19
CA ARG A 174 -7.07 8.49 -4.59
C ARG A 174 -7.71 9.28 -5.73
N GLN A 175 -8.15 10.51 -5.46
CA GLN A 175 -8.48 11.46 -6.51
C GLN A 175 -7.18 12.12 -7.00
N SER A 176 -7.10 12.41 -8.30
CA SER A 176 -5.99 13.13 -8.93
C SER A 176 -5.93 14.61 -8.54
N HIS A 177 -6.84 15.09 -7.69
CA HIS A 177 -6.80 16.43 -7.14
C HIS A 177 -6.12 16.39 -5.78
N ALA A 178 -5.00 17.12 -5.71
CA ALA A 178 -4.26 17.38 -4.49
C ALA A 178 -5.22 17.78 -3.36
N CYS A 179 -4.95 17.25 -2.18
CA CYS A 179 -5.53 17.72 -0.94
C CYS A 179 -5.10 19.18 -0.75
N SER A 180 -5.88 20.12 -1.27
CA SER A 180 -5.80 21.52 -0.85
C SER A 180 -6.44 21.60 0.51
N ILE A 181 -5.60 21.53 1.54
CA ILE A 181 -5.98 21.93 2.89
C ILE A 181 -5.98 23.46 2.87
N SER A 182 -7.19 24.02 2.91
CA SER A 182 -7.43 25.44 3.19
C SER A 182 -7.04 25.81 4.62
#